data_AF-A0A7Y3P9V9-F1
#
_entry.id   AF-A0A7Y3P9V9-F1
#
_cell.length_a   1.000
_cell.length_b   1.000
_cell.length_c   1.000
_cell.angle_alpha   90.00
_cell.angle_beta   90.00
_cell.angle_gamma   90.00
#
_symmetry.space_group_name_H-M   'P 1'
#
loop_
_entity.id
_entity.type
_entity.pdbx_description
1 polymer ?
#
loop_
_entity_poly.entity_id
_entity_poly.type
_entity_poly.pdbx_seq_one_letter_code
_entity_poly.pdbx_strand_id
1 'polypeptide(L)'
;MEIHSVQPSHPGQATTFTGLVWRTPIHEGSAPGFLSLNLIHFTPESRTAWHTHDFGQTLVVVEGEGVVQVRGARAHWLGAGDVVAASPGEEHWHGADGEHFMVHYSLVEGHPDRPAVQWGTHVSDGEYQAALEQLGES
;
A
#
# COMPACT_ATOMS: atom_id res chain seq x y z
N MET A 1 -29.15 -5.47 -9.16
CA MET A 1 -28.03 -4.58 -8.78
C MET A 1 -27.96 -4.61 -7.27
N GLU A 2 -26.86 -5.11 -6.74
CA GLU A 2 -26.60 -5.11 -5.29
C GLU A 2 -25.67 -3.95 -4.98
N ILE A 3 -25.96 -3.22 -3.91
CA ILE A 3 -25.17 -2.08 -3.45
C ILE A 3 -24.67 -2.46 -2.07
N HIS A 4 -23.36 -2.49 -1.89
CA HIS A 4 -22.73 -2.73 -0.60
C HIS A 4 -22.21 -1.41 -0.05
N SER A 5 -22.52 -1.13 1.21
CA SER A 5 -21.88 -0.04 1.95
C SER A 5 -20.47 -0.48 2.37
N VAL A 6 -19.53 0.45 2.32
CA VAL A 6 -18.19 0.22 2.87
C VAL A 6 -18.24 -0.04 4.37
N GLN A 7 -17.30 -0.83 4.88
CA GLN A 7 -17.17 -1.08 6.31
C GLN A 7 -16.55 0.13 7.03
N PRO A 8 -16.74 0.30 8.34
CA PRO A 8 -16.09 1.36 9.10
C PRO A 8 -14.56 1.33 8.97
N SER A 9 -13.97 2.51 8.87
CA SER A 9 -12.52 2.67 8.88
C SER A 9 -11.93 2.28 10.22
N HIS A 10 -10.74 1.69 10.20
CA HIS A 10 -9.98 1.33 11.39
C HIS A 10 -8.49 1.66 11.20
N PRO A 11 -7.75 1.89 12.30
CA PRO A 11 -6.32 2.16 12.21
C PRO A 11 -5.58 0.94 11.64
N GLY A 12 -4.57 1.21 10.82
CA GLY A 12 -3.57 0.23 10.42
C GLY A 12 -2.82 -0.30 11.65
N GLN A 13 -2.40 -1.57 11.59
CA GLN A 13 -1.69 -2.20 12.70
C GLN A 13 -0.27 -1.64 12.82
N ALA A 14 0.13 -1.24 14.03
CA ALA A 14 1.48 -0.71 14.28
C ALA A 14 2.61 -1.69 13.96
N THR A 15 2.31 -2.99 13.80
CA THR A 15 3.25 -4.03 13.36
C THR A 15 3.49 -4.06 11.85
N THR A 16 2.67 -3.38 11.06
CA THR A 16 2.75 -3.40 9.58
C THR A 16 2.79 -2.01 8.97
N PHE A 17 2.64 -0.95 9.78
CA PHE A 17 2.67 0.44 9.34
C PHE A 17 3.50 1.29 10.29
N THR A 18 4.26 2.22 9.72
CA THR A 18 4.87 3.34 10.44
C THR A 18 3.99 4.58 10.24
N GLY A 19 3.75 5.36 11.30
CA GLY A 19 2.87 6.52 11.25
C GLY A 19 1.38 6.18 11.35
N LEU A 20 0.51 7.17 11.09
CA LEU A 20 -0.94 6.99 11.18
C LEU A 20 -1.52 6.60 9.82
N VAL A 21 -2.05 5.39 9.75
CA VAL A 21 -2.70 4.85 8.56
C VAL A 21 -4.12 4.44 8.89
N TRP A 22 -5.08 4.73 8.01
CA TRP A 22 -6.46 4.27 8.13
C TRP A 22 -6.84 3.35 6.98
N ARG A 23 -7.43 2.20 7.31
CA ARG A 23 -7.95 1.22 6.35
C ARG A 23 -9.47 1.21 6.39
N THR A 24 -10.08 1.28 5.21
CA THR A 24 -11.52 1.09 5.01
C THR A 24 -11.72 -0.14 4.11
N PRO A 25 -12.21 -1.26 4.65
CA PRO A 25 -12.57 -2.42 3.84
C PRO A 25 -13.76 -2.10 2.94
N ILE A 26 -13.63 -2.41 1.66
CA ILE A 26 -14.69 -2.19 0.66
C ILE A 26 -15.25 -3.54 0.21
N HIS A 27 -14.39 -4.50 -0.10
CA HIS A 27 -14.79 -5.81 -0.54
C HIS A 27 -13.81 -6.89 -0.06
N GLU A 28 -14.36 -8.02 0.39
CA GLU A 28 -13.63 -9.24 0.67
C GLU A 28 -14.28 -10.38 -0.13
N GLY A 29 -13.59 -10.81 -1.18
CA GLY A 29 -14.06 -11.84 -2.09
C GLY A 29 -14.07 -13.24 -1.48
N SER A 30 -14.88 -14.12 -2.05
CA SER A 30 -14.95 -15.53 -1.72
C SER A 30 -15.05 -16.37 -3.00
N ALA A 31 -14.96 -17.70 -2.88
CA ALA A 31 -14.94 -18.59 -4.04
C ALA A 31 -16.04 -18.24 -5.08
N PRO A 32 -15.70 -18.18 -6.37
CA PRO A 32 -14.43 -18.55 -6.99
C PRO A 32 -13.37 -17.43 -7.05
N GLY A 33 -13.65 -16.21 -6.55
CA GLY A 33 -12.77 -15.04 -6.68
C GLY A 33 -12.44 -14.40 -5.33
N PHE A 34 -11.18 -14.41 -4.95
CA PHE A 34 -10.71 -13.98 -3.62
C PHE A 34 -10.11 -12.57 -3.61
N LEU A 35 -10.62 -11.67 -4.46
CA LEU A 35 -10.15 -10.29 -4.52
C LEU A 35 -10.49 -9.56 -3.22
N SER A 36 -9.49 -8.95 -2.60
CA SER A 36 -9.67 -8.00 -1.50
C SER A 36 -9.46 -6.58 -2.02
N LEU A 37 -10.40 -5.68 -1.72
CA LEU A 37 -10.33 -4.26 -2.04
C LEU A 37 -10.44 -3.42 -0.77
N ASN A 38 -9.46 -2.53 -0.59
CA ASN A 38 -9.40 -1.61 0.53
C ASN A 38 -9.11 -0.20 0.05
N LEU A 39 -9.64 0.80 0.74
CA LEU A 39 -9.19 2.19 0.63
C LEU A 39 -8.26 2.49 1.80
N ILE A 40 -7.04 2.94 1.51
CA ILE A 40 -6.01 3.21 2.52
C ILE A 40 -5.66 4.69 2.49
N HIS A 41 -5.66 5.33 3.66
CA HIS A 41 -5.21 6.71 3.84
C HIS A 41 -3.92 6.72 4.64
N PHE A 42 -2.90 7.34 4.09
CA PHE A 42 -1.62 7.60 4.73
C PHE A 42 -1.57 9.09 5.12
N THR A 43 -1.31 9.38 6.38
CA THR A 43 -0.85 10.72 6.79
C THR A 43 0.56 10.99 6.24
N PRO A 44 1.02 12.26 6.20
CA PRO A 44 2.42 12.57 5.93
C PRO A 44 3.37 11.65 6.71
N GLU A 45 4.44 11.23 6.03
CA GLU A 45 5.49 10.32 6.46
C GLU A 45 5.04 8.89 6.80
N SER A 46 3.74 8.57 6.75
CA SER A 46 3.28 7.22 7.05
C SER A 46 3.50 6.28 5.88
N ARG A 47 3.90 5.04 6.16
CA ARG A 47 4.20 4.01 5.15
C ARG A 47 3.94 2.61 5.66
N THR A 48 3.79 1.66 4.74
CA THR A 48 3.83 0.24 5.06
C THR A 48 5.20 -0.18 5.57
N ALA A 49 5.27 -1.29 6.30
CA ALA A 49 6.48 -2.10 6.36
C ALA A 49 6.83 -2.64 4.96
N TRP A 50 8.06 -3.12 4.80
CA TRP A 50 8.42 -3.94 3.64
C TRP A 50 7.54 -5.18 3.61
N HIS A 51 7.04 -5.57 2.44
CA HIS A 51 6.17 -6.74 2.31
C HIS A 51 6.14 -7.28 0.88
N THR A 52 5.61 -8.50 0.74
CA THR A 52 5.34 -9.14 -0.56
C THR A 52 3.89 -9.60 -0.60
N HIS A 53 3.33 -9.75 -1.81
CA HIS A 53 2.05 -10.43 -2.03
C HIS A 53 2.24 -11.68 -2.87
N ASP A 54 1.64 -12.80 -2.45
CA ASP A 54 1.77 -14.11 -3.10
C ASP A 54 1.19 -14.14 -4.53
N PHE A 55 0.22 -13.27 -4.80
CA PHE A 55 -0.51 -13.18 -6.07
C PHE A 55 -0.42 -11.78 -6.70
N GLY A 56 0.49 -10.93 -6.19
CA GLY A 56 0.66 -9.56 -6.65
C GLY A 56 -0.36 -8.60 -6.04
N GLN A 57 -0.17 -7.31 -6.36
CA GLN A 57 -1.01 -6.23 -5.86
C GLN A 57 -1.14 -5.14 -6.92
N THR A 58 -2.32 -4.54 -6.99
CA THR A 58 -2.57 -3.33 -7.77
C THR A 58 -2.98 -2.19 -6.84
N LEU A 59 -2.30 -1.05 -6.97
CA LEU A 59 -2.67 0.19 -6.30
C LEU A 59 -3.26 1.16 -7.31
N VAL A 60 -4.29 1.89 -6.93
CA VAL A 60 -4.82 3.01 -7.72
C VAL A 60 -4.88 4.22 -6.80
N VAL A 61 -3.99 5.19 -7.03
CA VAL A 61 -3.89 6.40 -6.21
C VAL A 61 -5.02 7.34 -6.59
N VAL A 62 -5.75 7.85 -5.60
CA VAL A 62 -6.94 8.67 -5.80
C VAL A 62 -6.82 10.09 -5.22
N GLU A 63 -5.88 10.31 -4.32
CA GLU A 63 -5.63 11.61 -3.71
C GLU A 63 -4.18 11.73 -3.23
N GLY A 64 -3.63 12.94 -3.33
CA GLY A 64 -2.38 13.31 -2.68
C GLY A 64 -1.11 12.82 -3.36
N GLU A 65 -0.03 12.80 -2.60
CA GLU A 65 1.34 12.53 -3.07
C GLU A 65 2.01 11.47 -2.20
N GLY A 66 2.64 10.49 -2.83
CA GLY A 66 3.23 9.37 -2.14
C GLY A 66 4.46 8.81 -2.82
N VAL A 67 4.97 7.74 -2.23
CA VAL A 67 6.19 7.07 -2.67
C VAL A 67 5.95 5.58 -2.68
N VAL A 68 6.51 4.91 -3.68
CA VAL A 68 6.65 3.45 -3.72
C VAL A 68 8.10 3.07 -4.02
N GLN A 69 8.56 1.98 -3.43
CA GLN A 69 9.87 1.45 -3.73
C GLN A 69 9.88 -0.07 -3.62
N VAL A 70 10.43 -0.72 -4.66
CA VAL A 70 10.82 -2.14 -4.64
C VAL A 70 12.20 -2.27 -4.02
N ARG A 71 12.44 -3.31 -3.20
CA ARG A 71 13.70 -3.48 -2.48
C ARG A 71 14.87 -3.55 -3.46
N GLY A 72 15.88 -2.71 -3.22
CA GLY A 72 17.07 -2.62 -4.06
C GLY A 72 16.88 -1.88 -5.38
N ALA A 73 15.69 -1.39 -5.67
CA ALA A 73 15.39 -0.53 -6.82
C ALA A 73 15.26 0.94 -6.40
N ARG A 74 15.20 1.80 -7.42
CA ARG A 74 14.93 3.24 -7.25
C ARG A 74 13.48 3.43 -6.81
N ALA A 75 13.25 4.42 -5.95
CA ALA A 75 11.90 4.84 -5.57
C ALA A 75 11.19 5.60 -6.69
N HIS A 76 9.86 5.67 -6.62
CA HIS A 76 9.01 6.40 -7.57
C HIS A 76 8.01 7.28 -6.82
N TRP A 77 7.84 8.51 -7.31
CA TRP A 77 6.72 9.37 -6.91
C TRP A 77 5.40 8.77 -7.38
N LEU A 78 4.36 8.99 -6.58
CA LEU A 78 2.98 8.63 -6.86
C LEU A 78 2.09 9.87 -6.69
N GLY A 79 1.18 10.08 -7.64
CA GLY A 79 0.11 11.07 -7.56
C GLY A 79 -1.25 10.49 -7.95
N ALA A 80 -2.31 11.26 -7.73
CA ALA A 80 -3.66 10.84 -8.10
C ALA A 80 -3.77 10.46 -9.59
N GLY A 81 -4.32 9.28 -9.86
CA GLY A 81 -4.43 8.69 -11.20
C GLY A 81 -3.35 7.65 -11.52
N ASP A 82 -2.26 7.61 -10.75
CA ASP A 82 -1.22 6.60 -10.94
C ASP A 82 -1.68 5.20 -10.53
N VAL A 83 -1.15 4.20 -11.25
CA VAL A 83 -1.40 2.79 -11.00
C VAL A 83 -0.09 2.08 -10.78
N VAL A 84 0.04 1.41 -9.63
CA VAL A 84 1.17 0.53 -9.32
C VAL A 84 0.73 -0.91 -9.50
N ALA A 85 1.50 -1.70 -10.24
CA ALA A 85 1.31 -3.14 -10.37
C ALA A 85 2.55 -3.86 -9.82
N ALA A 86 2.47 -4.32 -8.58
CA ALA A 86 3.53 -5.11 -7.95
C ALA A 86 3.38 -6.58 -8.34
N SER A 87 4.44 -7.16 -8.90
CA SER A 87 4.43 -8.56 -9.32
C SER A 87 4.38 -9.51 -8.11
N PRO A 88 3.88 -10.75 -8.26
CA PRO A 88 3.92 -11.74 -7.20
C PRO A 88 5.33 -11.92 -6.62
N GLY A 89 5.45 -11.85 -5.29
CA GLY A 89 6.73 -11.97 -4.57
C GLY A 89 7.66 -10.75 -4.65
N GLU A 90 7.25 -9.66 -5.31
CA GLU A 90 8.03 -8.43 -5.35
C GLU A 90 7.98 -7.72 -3.99
N GLU A 91 9.12 -7.63 -3.31
CA GLU A 91 9.20 -7.00 -2.00
C GLU A 91 9.25 -5.48 -2.13
N HIS A 92 8.30 -4.79 -1.54
CA HIS A 92 8.16 -3.36 -1.68
C HIS A 92 7.56 -2.70 -0.44
N TRP A 93 7.61 -1.37 -0.42
CA TRP A 93 6.83 -0.55 0.48
C TRP A 93 6.20 0.60 -0.30
N HIS A 94 5.13 1.16 0.27
CA HIS A 94 4.51 2.38 -0.24
C HIS A 94 3.92 3.21 0.91
N GLY A 95 3.78 4.51 0.69
CA GLY A 95 3.31 5.45 1.71
C GLY A 95 3.12 6.85 1.18
N ALA A 96 2.79 7.77 2.08
CA ALA A 96 2.76 9.20 1.77
C ALA A 96 4.17 9.78 1.70
N ASP A 97 4.29 10.95 1.07
CA ASP A 97 5.49 11.78 1.13
C ASP A 97 5.63 12.48 2.50
N GLY A 98 6.57 13.43 2.62
CA GLY A 98 6.83 14.15 3.87
C GLY A 98 5.80 15.22 4.27
N GLU A 99 4.95 15.67 3.36
CA GLU A 99 4.15 16.90 3.56
C GLU A 99 2.65 16.71 3.31
N HIS A 100 2.27 15.70 2.55
CA HIS A 100 0.93 15.49 2.02
C HIS A 100 0.35 14.15 2.47
N PHE A 101 -0.98 14.05 2.43
CA PHE A 101 -1.63 12.75 2.52
C PHE A 101 -1.40 11.96 1.23
N MET A 102 -1.55 10.64 1.30
CA MET A 102 -1.74 9.81 0.11
C MET A 102 -2.89 8.83 0.35
N VAL A 103 -3.80 8.75 -0.61
CA VAL A 103 -4.94 7.84 -0.56
C VAL A 103 -4.96 6.97 -1.79
N HIS A 104 -5.09 5.66 -1.60
CA HIS A 104 -5.19 4.73 -2.72
C HIS A 104 -6.16 3.59 -2.45
N TYR A 105 -6.71 3.04 -3.52
CA TYR A 105 -7.28 1.70 -3.50
C TYR A 105 -6.15 0.67 -3.52
N SER A 106 -6.29 -0.38 -2.72
CA SER A 106 -5.40 -1.53 -2.65
C SER A 106 -6.19 -2.77 -3.05
N LEU A 107 -5.83 -3.33 -4.21
CA LEU A 107 -6.42 -4.54 -4.77
C LEU A 107 -5.40 -5.66 -4.62
N VAL A 108 -5.78 -6.70 -3.89
CA VAL A 108 -4.92 -7.85 -3.63
C VAL A 108 -5.67 -9.12 -4.00
N GLU A 109 -5.07 -9.90 -4.89
CA GLU A 109 -5.56 -11.25 -5.18
C GLU A 109 -5.13 -12.21 -4.07
N GLY A 110 -6.00 -13.18 -3.77
CA GLY A 110 -5.79 -14.10 -2.65
C GLY A 110 -6.15 -15.54 -2.99
N HIS A 111 -5.92 -16.40 -1.99
CA HIS A 111 -6.36 -17.78 -1.99
C HIS A 111 -6.72 -18.17 -0.55
N PRO A 112 -7.77 -18.98 -0.30
CA PRO A 112 -8.23 -19.28 1.06
C PRO A 112 -7.18 -20.00 1.90
N ASP A 113 -6.30 -20.78 1.25
CA ASP A 113 -5.28 -21.60 1.92
C ASP A 113 -3.89 -20.94 2.01
N ARG A 114 -3.71 -19.72 1.48
CA ARG A 114 -2.40 -19.03 1.51
C ARG A 114 -2.54 -17.59 1.98
N PRO A 115 -1.60 -17.08 2.80
CA PRO A 115 -1.61 -15.68 3.16
C PRO A 115 -1.45 -14.83 1.88
N ALA A 116 -2.30 -13.84 1.70
CA ALA A 116 -2.20 -12.95 0.54
C ALA A 116 -0.96 -12.03 0.64
N VAL A 117 -0.53 -11.70 1.86
CA VAL A 117 0.58 -10.80 2.16
C VAL A 117 1.56 -11.44 3.14
N GLN A 118 2.85 -11.25 2.91
CA GLN A 118 3.93 -11.59 3.84
C GLN A 118 4.62 -10.31 4.29
N TRP A 119 4.50 -9.97 5.58
CA TRP A 119 5.07 -8.77 6.16
C TRP A 119 6.52 -8.98 6.60
N GLY A 120 7.37 -8.02 6.26
CA GLY A 120 8.77 -7.93 6.64
C GLY A 120 9.03 -6.87 7.71
N THR A 121 10.24 -6.32 7.74
CA THR A 121 10.62 -5.28 8.68
C THR A 121 10.01 -3.92 8.30
N HIS A 122 9.82 -3.05 9.30
CA HIS A 122 9.48 -1.66 9.03
C HIS A 122 10.54 -1.00 8.14
N VAL A 123 10.09 -0.10 7.28
CA VAL A 123 10.97 0.85 6.57
C VAL A 123 11.47 1.85 7.61
N SER A 124 12.77 1.80 7.89
CA SER A 124 13.42 2.72 8.81
C SER A 124 13.34 4.16 8.31
N ASP A 125 13.48 5.13 9.21
CA ASP A 125 13.52 6.55 8.82
C ASP A 125 14.68 6.82 7.85
N GLY A 126 15.83 6.14 8.02
CA GLY A 126 16.96 6.24 7.11
C GLY A 126 16.66 5.71 5.70
N GLU A 127 15.98 4.56 5.57
CA GLU A 127 15.54 4.05 4.26
C GLU A 127 14.52 4.98 3.61
N TYR A 128 13.57 5.50 4.38
CA TYR A 128 12.56 6.44 3.90
C TYR A 128 13.20 7.73 3.39
N GLN A 129 14.08 8.35 4.16
CA GLN A 129 14.78 9.57 3.75
C GLN A 129 15.67 9.34 2.53
N ALA A 130 16.40 8.22 2.47
CA ALA A 130 17.22 7.88 1.30
C ALA A 130 16.36 7.69 0.02
N ALA A 131 15.14 7.18 0.14
CA ALA A 131 14.21 7.08 -0.98
C ALA A 131 13.75 8.47 -1.46
N LEU A 132 13.44 9.39 -0.54
CA LEU A 132 13.07 10.77 -0.87
C LEU A 132 14.22 11.55 -1.51
N GLU A 133 15.45 11.39 -1.00
CA GLU A 133 16.64 12.02 -1.56
C GLU A 133 16.87 11.56 -3.01
N GLN A 134 16.77 10.25 -3.28
CA GLN A 134 16.89 9.72 -4.65
C GLN A 134 15.90 10.34 -5.63
N LEU A 135 14.71 10.69 -5.14
CA LEU A 135 13.64 11.30 -5.93
C LEU A 135 13.89 12.79 -6.20
N GLY A 136 14.48 13.52 -5.24
CA GLY A 136 14.81 14.95 -5.38
C GLY A 136 16.00 15.25 -6.31
N GLU A 137 16.83 14.25 -6.63
CA GLU A 137 17.97 14.37 -7.56
C GLU A 137 17.58 14.30 -9.06
N SER A 138 16.29 14.41 -9.40
CA SER A 138 15.73 14.11 -10.74
C SER A 138 15.29 15.33 -11.52
#